data_AF-A0A7V5KV42-F1
#
_entry.id   AF-A0A7V5KV42-F1
#
_cell.length_a   1.000
_cell.length_b   1.000
_cell.length_c   1.000
_cell.angle_alpha   90.00
_cell.angle_beta   90.00
_cell.angle_gamma   90.00
#
_symmetry.space_group_name_H-M   'P 1'
#
loop_
_entity.id
_entity.type
_entity.pdbx_description
1 polymer ?
#
loop_
_entity_poly.entity_id
_entity_poly.type
_entity_poly.pdbx_seq_one_letter_code
_entity_poly.pdbx_strand_id
1 'polypeptide(L)'
;SRKHHLQVSRSGLVTITGGKWTTYRKMAEDTVDKAAMVAGLDRKKCRTEDLPIHGSVDDVDDNDPLRYYGSDADDMRSLVSGHPEMGKRLHKRLPFTSVEVLWSVRHEMARTVEDILARRQRALFLDASAAMEMAPGVAGILAAELGRDEDWQRRQVERFTELALGYFPAD
;
A
#
# COMPACT_ATOMS: atom_id res chain seq x y z
N SER A 1 1.66 -23.58 -12.78
CA SER A 1 0.34 -24.10 -12.33
C SER A 1 -0.66 -22.95 -12.31
N ARG A 2 -1.87 -23.10 -12.89
CA ARG A 2 -2.83 -21.99 -13.08
C ARG A 2 -4.02 -22.00 -12.09
N LYS A 3 -4.10 -22.99 -11.20
CA LYS A 3 -5.15 -23.14 -10.18
C LYS A 3 -4.56 -22.97 -8.78
N HIS A 4 -5.35 -22.48 -7.84
CA HIS A 4 -4.98 -22.49 -6.43
C HIS A 4 -5.21 -23.90 -5.84
N HIS A 5 -4.47 -24.24 -4.79
CA HIS A 5 -4.58 -25.51 -4.08
C HIS A 5 -4.81 -25.24 -2.60
N LEU A 6 -5.78 -25.96 -2.01
CA LEU A 6 -6.11 -25.91 -0.59
C LEU A 6 -5.73 -27.23 0.08
N GLN A 7 -4.93 -27.13 1.14
CA GLN A 7 -4.53 -28.26 1.96
C GLN A 7 -4.94 -27.99 3.41
N VAL A 8 -5.42 -29.04 4.10
CA VAL A 8 -5.69 -29.01 5.54
C VAL A 8 -4.77 -30.02 6.21
N SER A 9 -3.97 -29.56 7.17
CA SER A 9 -3.10 -30.43 7.96
C SER A 9 -3.87 -31.17 9.05
N ARG A 10 -3.24 -32.16 9.70
CA ARG A 10 -3.85 -32.88 10.84
C ARG A 10 -4.18 -31.98 12.03
N SER A 11 -3.47 -30.86 12.20
CA SER A 11 -3.75 -29.88 13.26
C SER A 11 -4.89 -28.92 12.90
N GLY A 12 -5.46 -29.02 11.70
CA GLY A 12 -6.50 -28.10 11.21
C GLY A 12 -5.97 -26.84 10.53
N LEU A 13 -4.65 -26.66 10.37
CA LEU A 13 -4.11 -25.54 9.59
C LEU A 13 -4.55 -25.66 8.12
N VAL A 14 -5.23 -24.62 7.64
CA VAL A 14 -5.62 -24.45 6.23
C VAL A 14 -4.55 -23.64 5.50
N THR A 15 -4.05 -24.18 4.39
CA THR A 15 -3.04 -23.54 3.56
C THR A 15 -3.54 -23.39 2.14
N ILE A 16 -3.44 -22.17 1.60
CA ILE A 16 -3.65 -21.88 0.18
C ILE A 16 -2.31 -21.62 -0.52
N THR A 17 -2.09 -22.27 -1.67
CA THR A 17 -0.91 -22.03 -2.51
C THR A 17 -1.29 -21.90 -3.98
N GLY A 18 -0.46 -21.18 -4.74
CA GLY A 18 -0.69 -20.93 -6.16
C GLY A 18 -1.84 -19.95 -6.42
N GLY A 19 -2.46 -20.07 -7.59
CA GLY A 19 -3.50 -19.14 -8.05
C GLY A 19 -2.95 -17.91 -8.78
N LYS A 20 -3.83 -16.97 -9.09
CA LYS A 20 -3.53 -15.73 -9.82
C LYS A 20 -4.13 -14.53 -9.09
N TRP A 21 -3.54 -13.36 -9.31
CA TRP A 21 -4.11 -12.10 -8.84
C TRP A 21 -5.56 -11.94 -9.29
N THR A 22 -5.89 -12.21 -10.55
CA THR A 22 -7.27 -12.10 -11.07
C THR A 22 -8.29 -13.04 -10.42
N THR A 23 -7.84 -14.05 -9.67
CA THR A 23 -8.72 -15.01 -8.98
C THR A 23 -8.70 -14.83 -7.46
N TYR A 24 -8.06 -13.77 -6.93
CA TYR A 24 -7.83 -13.59 -5.49
C TYR A 24 -9.14 -13.63 -4.67
N ARG A 25 -10.21 -13.01 -5.16
CA ARG A 25 -11.52 -12.99 -4.48
C ARG A 25 -12.07 -14.39 -4.30
N LYS A 26 -12.10 -15.18 -5.38
CA LYS A 26 -12.61 -16.55 -5.34
C LYS A 26 -11.71 -17.47 -4.51
N MET A 27 -10.40 -17.28 -4.59
CA MET A 27 -9.42 -17.96 -3.73
C MET A 27 -9.70 -17.67 -2.24
N ALA A 28 -9.98 -16.41 -1.88
CA ALA A 28 -10.30 -16.03 -0.51
C ALA A 28 -11.62 -16.67 -0.05
N GLU A 29 -12.67 -16.63 -0.87
CA GLU A 29 -13.95 -17.29 -0.61
C GLU A 29 -13.77 -18.79 -0.34
N ASP A 30 -13.09 -19.51 -1.23
CA ASP A 30 -12.88 -20.97 -1.10
C ASP A 30 -12.02 -21.30 0.14
N THR A 31 -11.06 -20.43 0.48
CA THR A 31 -10.22 -20.56 1.69
C THR A 31 -11.03 -20.38 2.96
N VAL A 32 -11.87 -19.33 3.03
CA VAL A 32 -12.72 -19.04 4.19
C VAL A 32 -13.77 -20.12 4.37
N ASP A 33 -14.38 -20.61 3.28
CA ASP A 33 -15.30 -21.74 3.31
C ASP A 33 -14.63 -23.01 3.88
N LYS A 34 -13.39 -23.29 3.45
CA LYS A 34 -12.62 -24.42 3.98
C LYS A 34 -12.27 -24.23 5.46
N ALA A 35 -11.87 -23.03 5.86
CA ALA A 35 -11.55 -22.72 7.25
C ALA A 35 -12.77 -22.83 8.16
N ALA A 36 -13.94 -22.34 7.72
CA ALA A 36 -15.20 -22.48 8.47
C ALA A 36 -15.57 -23.95 8.67
N MET A 37 -15.46 -24.77 7.63
CA MET A 37 -15.68 -26.22 7.72
C MET A 37 -14.76 -26.88 8.75
N VAL A 38 -13.46 -26.56 8.73
CA VAL A 38 -12.48 -27.13 9.66
C VAL A 38 -12.73 -26.67 11.10
N ALA A 39 -13.18 -25.43 11.29
CA ALA A 39 -13.52 -24.87 12.59
C ALA A 39 -14.91 -25.29 13.12
N GLY A 40 -15.68 -26.06 12.34
CA GLY A 40 -17.04 -26.46 12.73
C GLY A 40 -18.03 -25.29 12.77
N LEU A 41 -17.77 -24.23 12.00
CA LEU A 41 -18.64 -23.05 11.91
C LEU A 41 -19.69 -23.23 10.82
N ASP A 42 -20.87 -22.64 11.04
CA ASP A 42 -21.92 -22.61 10.03
C ASP A 42 -21.45 -21.86 8.79
N ARG A 43 -21.60 -22.49 7.63
CA ARG A 43 -21.29 -21.87 6.34
C ARG A 43 -22.31 -20.79 6.03
N LYS A 44 -21.84 -19.57 5.79
CA LYS A 44 -22.65 -18.45 5.29
C LYS A 44 -22.37 -18.22 3.81
N LYS A 45 -23.37 -17.73 3.07
CA LYS A 45 -23.18 -17.31 1.69
C LYS A 45 -22.16 -16.16 1.65
N CYS A 46 -21.13 -16.31 0.83
CA CYS A 46 -20.16 -15.25 0.59
C CYS A 46 -20.84 -14.06 -0.11
N ARG A 47 -20.54 -12.84 0.35
CA ARG A 47 -21.09 -11.58 -0.20
C ARG A 47 -20.05 -10.73 -0.91
N THR A 48 -18.80 -11.19 -1.00
CA THR A 48 -17.69 -10.37 -1.48
C THR A 48 -17.69 -10.17 -3.00
N GLU A 49 -18.61 -10.79 -3.73
CA GLU A 49 -18.77 -10.59 -5.17
C GLU A 49 -19.27 -9.18 -5.49
N ASP A 50 -20.20 -8.68 -4.66
CA ASP A 50 -20.84 -7.37 -4.84
C ASP A 50 -20.39 -6.36 -3.77
N LEU A 51 -19.46 -6.73 -2.88
CA LEU A 51 -18.99 -5.86 -1.81
C LEU A 51 -17.88 -4.93 -2.36
N PRO A 52 -18.09 -3.60 -2.39
CA PRO A 52 -17.04 -2.69 -2.80
C PRO A 52 -15.85 -2.75 -1.84
N ILE A 53 -14.65 -2.59 -2.38
CA ILE A 53 -13.44 -2.41 -1.57
C ILE A 53 -13.43 -0.99 -1.00
N HIS A 54 -12.65 -0.78 0.06
CA HIS A 54 -12.40 0.56 0.60
C HIS A 54 -11.86 1.50 -0.50
N GLY A 55 -12.25 2.78 -0.44
CA GLY A 55 -11.94 3.76 -1.48
C GLY A 55 -12.85 3.72 -2.70
N SER A 56 -13.75 2.74 -2.84
CA SER A 56 -14.62 2.62 -4.03
C SER A 56 -15.53 3.85 -4.19
N VAL A 57 -15.54 4.41 -5.40
CA VAL A 57 -16.43 5.48 -5.87
C VAL A 57 -16.94 5.14 -7.26
N ASP A 58 -18.15 5.61 -7.61
CA ASP A 58 -18.77 5.29 -8.89
C ASP A 58 -18.20 6.13 -10.05
N ASP A 59 -17.91 7.41 -9.79
CA ASP A 59 -17.39 8.35 -10.78
C ASP A 59 -15.96 8.79 -10.40
N VAL A 60 -15.00 8.47 -11.27
CA VAL A 60 -13.59 8.84 -11.10
C VAL A 60 -13.25 9.97 -12.07
N ASP A 61 -12.82 11.13 -11.56
CA ASP A 61 -12.26 12.19 -12.40
C ASP A 61 -10.82 11.84 -12.78
N ASP A 62 -10.59 11.56 -14.07
CA ASP A 62 -9.27 11.22 -14.58
C ASP A 62 -8.23 12.34 -14.44
N ASN A 63 -8.66 13.60 -14.31
CA ASN A 63 -7.79 14.75 -14.17
C ASN A 63 -7.39 15.02 -12.72
N ASP A 64 -8.04 14.37 -11.76
CA ASP A 64 -7.74 14.53 -10.34
C ASP A 64 -6.46 13.75 -9.98
N PRO A 65 -5.41 14.42 -9.47
CA PRO A 65 -4.19 13.74 -9.01
C PRO A 65 -4.44 12.73 -7.88
N LEU A 66 -5.52 12.92 -7.09
CA LEU A 66 -5.89 12.05 -5.97
C LEU A 66 -6.88 10.94 -6.35
N ARG A 67 -7.22 10.77 -7.64
CA ARG A 67 -8.17 9.77 -8.12
C ARG A 67 -7.91 8.33 -7.65
N TYR A 68 -6.65 8.01 -7.34
CA TYR A 68 -6.24 6.69 -6.86
C TYR A 68 -6.69 6.37 -5.42
N TYR A 69 -7.04 7.40 -4.64
CA TYR A 69 -7.51 7.28 -3.26
C TYR A 69 -9.06 7.24 -3.17
N GLY A 70 -9.76 7.51 -4.28
CA GLY A 70 -11.21 7.40 -4.37
C GLY A 70 -11.93 8.19 -3.28
N SER A 71 -12.73 7.53 -2.45
CA SER A 71 -13.53 8.19 -1.39
C SER A 71 -12.69 8.95 -0.37
N ASP A 72 -11.41 8.62 -0.24
CA ASP A 72 -10.51 9.24 0.75
C ASP A 72 -9.94 10.58 0.27
N ALA A 73 -10.07 10.90 -1.03
CA ALA A 73 -9.46 12.09 -1.61
C ALA A 73 -9.95 13.40 -0.96
N ASP A 74 -11.21 13.47 -0.52
CA ASP A 74 -11.78 14.66 0.11
C ASP A 74 -11.20 14.92 1.51
N ASP A 75 -10.95 13.87 2.27
CA ASP A 75 -10.29 13.98 3.57
C ASP A 75 -8.82 14.40 3.40
N MET A 76 -8.14 13.88 2.39
CA MET A 76 -6.78 14.33 2.04
C MET A 76 -6.75 15.81 1.64
N ARG A 77 -7.72 16.29 0.86
CA ARG A 77 -7.83 17.73 0.53
C ARG A 77 -8.06 18.58 1.77
N SER A 78 -8.90 18.11 2.69
CA SER A 78 -9.16 18.78 3.96
C SER A 78 -7.88 18.89 4.81
N LEU A 79 -7.04 17.85 4.82
CA LEU A 79 -5.72 17.91 5.44
C LEU A 79 -4.82 18.97 4.80
N VAL A 80 -4.79 19.07 3.47
CA VAL A 80 -4.01 20.10 2.76
C VAL A 80 -4.54 21.51 3.06
N SER A 81 -5.85 21.70 3.16
CA SER A 81 -6.42 23.01 3.53
C SER A 81 -5.98 23.47 4.93
N GLY A 82 -5.84 22.54 5.89
CA GLY A 82 -5.30 22.84 7.22
C GLY A 82 -3.78 22.99 7.26
N HIS A 83 -3.07 22.33 6.33
CA HIS A 83 -1.61 22.26 6.25
C HIS A 83 -1.13 22.45 4.80
N PRO A 84 -1.10 23.68 4.26
CA PRO A 84 -0.80 23.92 2.84
C PRO A 84 0.55 23.38 2.38
N GLU A 85 1.53 23.24 3.28
CA GLU A 85 2.81 22.60 3.01
C GLU A 85 2.68 21.13 2.61
N MET A 86 1.64 20.43 3.07
CA MET A 86 1.39 19.03 2.72
C MET A 86 0.96 18.86 1.26
N GLY A 87 0.44 19.92 0.63
CA GLY A 87 0.13 19.92 -0.81
C GLY A 87 1.36 20.02 -1.72
N LYS A 88 2.56 20.21 -1.17
CA LYS A 88 3.79 20.33 -1.97
C LYS A 88 4.24 18.98 -2.50
N ARG A 89 4.68 18.98 -3.76
CA ARG A 89 5.33 17.83 -4.38
C ARG A 89 6.62 17.49 -3.65
N LEU A 90 6.84 16.19 -3.45
CA LEU A 90 8.07 15.66 -2.87
C LEU A 90 9.25 15.79 -3.82
N HIS A 91 8.98 15.80 -5.14
CA HIS A 91 10.01 15.90 -6.14
C HIS A 91 9.47 16.49 -7.46
N LYS A 92 10.32 17.20 -8.22
CA LYS A 92 9.90 17.90 -9.45
C LYS A 92 9.54 16.96 -10.61
N ARG A 93 10.14 15.77 -10.67
CA ARG A 93 9.95 14.76 -11.73
C ARG A 93 8.77 13.82 -11.50
N LEU A 94 8.19 13.80 -10.29
CA LEU A 94 7.12 12.88 -9.93
C LEU A 94 5.90 13.65 -9.38
N PRO A 95 4.67 13.14 -9.56
CA PRO A 95 3.45 13.87 -9.19
C PRO A 95 3.12 13.80 -7.69
N PHE A 96 3.86 13.00 -6.91
CA PHE A 96 3.52 12.70 -5.52
C PHE A 96 3.75 13.89 -4.57
N THR A 97 2.82 14.05 -3.64
CA THR A 97 2.78 15.13 -2.66
C THR A 97 3.00 14.62 -1.23
N SER A 98 3.28 15.55 -0.31
CA SER A 98 3.54 15.21 1.09
C SER A 98 2.31 14.68 1.82
N VAL A 99 1.09 15.11 1.43
CA VAL A 99 -0.17 14.60 2.01
C VAL A 99 -0.37 13.12 1.77
N GLU A 100 0.09 12.59 0.62
CA GLU A 100 0.02 11.16 0.34
C GLU A 100 0.87 10.33 1.30
N VAL A 101 2.04 10.86 1.70
CA VAL A 101 2.88 10.24 2.73
C VAL A 101 2.15 10.24 4.06
N LEU A 102 1.63 11.40 4.48
CA LEU A 102 0.92 11.54 5.75
C LEU A 102 -0.30 10.60 5.81
N TRP A 103 -1.10 10.56 4.74
CA TRP A 103 -2.26 9.68 4.61
C TRP A 103 -1.88 8.22 4.75
N SER A 104 -0.84 7.80 4.01
CA SER A 104 -0.35 6.42 4.04
C SER A 104 0.05 5.97 5.45
N VAL A 105 0.65 6.86 6.26
CA VAL A 105 1.07 6.54 7.64
C VAL A 105 -0.11 6.43 8.59
N ARG A 106 -1.10 7.33 8.44
CA ARG A 106 -2.28 7.39 9.32
C ARG A 106 -3.33 6.32 9.01
N HIS A 107 -3.56 6.04 7.72
CA HIS A 107 -4.72 5.27 7.26
C HIS A 107 -4.34 3.95 6.58
N GLU A 108 -3.14 3.85 5.99
CA GLU A 108 -2.75 2.68 5.18
C GLU A 108 -1.66 1.81 5.83
N MET A 109 -1.38 2.04 7.12
CA MET A 109 -0.37 1.32 7.89
C MET A 109 1.05 1.36 7.29
N ALA A 110 1.41 2.41 6.55
CA ALA A 110 2.79 2.57 6.10
C ALA A 110 3.71 2.87 7.30
N ARG A 111 4.80 2.10 7.44
CA ARG A 111 5.72 2.23 8.59
C ARG A 111 7.18 2.45 8.17
N THR A 112 7.46 2.37 6.87
CA THR A 112 8.81 2.52 6.32
C THR A 112 8.80 3.40 5.08
N VAL A 113 9.97 3.96 4.72
CA VAL A 113 10.13 4.71 3.46
C VAL A 113 9.80 3.83 2.25
N GLU A 114 10.15 2.54 2.32
CA GLU A 114 9.83 1.55 1.28
C GLU A 114 8.32 1.35 1.10
N ASP A 115 7.54 1.30 2.20
CA ASP A 115 6.08 1.16 2.11
C ASP A 115 5.45 2.28 1.26
N ILE A 116 5.96 3.50 1.42
CA ILE A 116 5.52 4.68 0.67
C ILE A 116 6.03 4.62 -0.77
N LEU A 117 7.34 4.68 -0.96
CA LEU A 117 7.95 4.94 -2.26
C LEU A 117 7.93 3.73 -3.20
N ALA A 118 7.89 2.51 -2.68
CA ALA A 118 7.81 1.31 -3.50
C ALA A 118 6.38 0.77 -3.63
N ARG A 119 5.54 0.85 -2.57
CA ARG A 119 4.26 0.13 -2.55
C ARG A 119 3.03 1.01 -2.77
N ARG A 120 2.94 2.17 -2.11
CA ARG A 120 1.79 3.10 -2.27
C ARG A 120 1.93 3.96 -3.52
N GLN A 121 3.07 4.63 -3.65
CA GLN A 121 3.34 5.56 -4.75
C GLN A 121 4.01 4.88 -5.94
N ARG A 122 4.77 3.80 -5.69
CA ARG A 122 5.58 3.10 -6.70
C ARG A 122 6.59 4.01 -7.42
N ALA A 123 6.96 5.15 -6.81
CA ALA A 123 7.99 6.07 -7.25
C ALA A 123 9.30 5.36 -7.62
N LEU A 124 9.70 4.36 -6.82
CA LEU A 124 10.90 3.55 -7.06
C LEU A 124 10.92 2.89 -8.45
N PHE A 125 9.77 2.43 -8.93
CA PHE A 125 9.66 1.77 -10.23
C PHE A 125 9.56 2.76 -11.40
N LEU A 126 9.13 4.00 -11.13
CA LEU A 126 8.98 5.05 -12.14
C LEU A 126 10.29 5.79 -12.37
N ASP A 127 10.99 6.15 -11.30
CA ASP A 127 12.29 6.84 -11.33
C ASP A 127 13.01 6.58 -10.00
N ALA A 128 13.93 5.59 -10.00
CA ALA A 128 14.67 5.20 -8.80
C ALA A 128 15.53 6.34 -8.24
N SER A 129 16.10 7.18 -9.10
CA SER A 129 16.89 8.35 -8.69
C SER A 129 16.01 9.40 -8.00
N ALA A 130 14.84 9.71 -8.56
CA ALA A 130 13.90 10.63 -7.91
C ALA A 130 13.38 10.06 -6.59
N ALA A 131 13.12 8.76 -6.52
CA ALA A 131 12.68 8.12 -5.28
C ALA A 131 13.76 8.22 -4.19
N MET A 132 15.04 8.03 -4.53
CA MET A 132 16.15 8.25 -3.59
C MET A 132 16.22 9.72 -3.12
N GLU A 133 16.05 10.68 -4.03
CA GLU A 133 16.00 12.11 -3.69
C GLU A 133 14.79 12.45 -2.78
N MET A 134 13.66 11.75 -2.92
CA MET A 134 12.47 11.90 -2.07
C MET A 134 12.63 11.29 -0.66
N ALA A 135 13.48 10.27 -0.51
CA ALA A 135 13.56 9.45 0.70
C ALA A 135 13.77 10.24 2.00
N PRO A 136 14.64 11.27 2.06
CA PRO A 136 14.80 12.08 3.28
C PRO A 136 13.52 12.82 3.69
N GLY A 137 12.79 13.41 2.72
CA GLY A 137 11.53 14.11 3.00
C GLY A 137 10.44 13.15 3.49
N VAL A 138 10.34 11.98 2.87
CA VAL A 138 9.42 10.90 3.29
C VAL A 138 9.76 10.39 4.69
N ALA A 139 11.05 10.16 4.98
CA ALA A 139 11.51 9.73 6.30
C ALA A 139 11.18 10.77 7.39
N GLY A 140 11.33 12.06 7.09
CA GLY A 140 10.97 13.15 8.00
C GLY A 140 9.49 13.16 8.37
N ILE A 141 8.60 13.05 7.39
CA ILE A 141 7.15 12.98 7.62
C ILE A 141 6.78 11.74 8.44
N LEU A 142 7.32 10.58 8.05
CA LEU A 142 7.14 9.32 8.79
C LEU A 142 7.60 9.46 10.24
N ALA A 143 8.77 10.04 10.48
CA ALA A 143 9.33 10.14 11.81
C ALA A 143 8.52 11.09 12.71
N ALA A 144 8.07 12.22 12.17
CA ALA A 144 7.20 13.14 12.89
C ALA A 144 5.89 12.45 13.32
N GLU A 145 5.25 11.71 12.41
CA GLU A 145 3.97 11.04 12.70
C GLU A 145 4.13 9.81 13.61
N LEU A 146 5.26 9.10 13.55
CA LEU A 146 5.52 7.89 14.31
C LEU A 146 6.29 8.11 15.62
N GLY A 147 6.63 9.37 15.95
CA GLY A 147 7.45 9.70 17.12
C GLY A 147 8.86 9.09 17.07
N ARG A 148 9.51 9.16 15.90
CA ARG A 148 10.87 8.62 15.68
C ARG A 148 11.91 9.73 15.62
N ASP A 149 13.13 9.36 15.97
CA ASP A 149 14.29 10.26 15.99
C ASP A 149 14.99 10.36 14.63
N GLU A 150 15.98 11.26 14.55
CA GLU A 150 16.82 11.46 13.37
C GLU A 150 17.64 10.21 13.02
N ASP A 151 18.05 9.45 14.03
CA ASP A 151 18.78 8.20 13.86
C ASP A 151 17.93 7.16 13.10
N TRP A 152 16.64 7.05 13.43
CA TRP A 152 15.69 6.23 12.69
C TRP A 152 15.51 6.73 11.27
N GLN A 153 15.40 8.04 11.05
CA GLN A 153 15.27 8.62 9.71
C GLN A 153 16.48 8.25 8.84
N ARG A 154 17.71 8.45 9.33
CA ARG A 154 18.94 8.11 8.58
C ARG A 154 18.95 6.63 8.18
N ARG A 155 18.65 5.72 9.12
CA ARG A 155 18.58 4.28 8.83
C ARG A 155 17.51 3.92 7.80
N GLN A 156 16.37 4.61 7.78
CA GLN A 156 15.34 4.41 6.76
C GLN A 156 15.81 4.85 5.37
N VAL A 157 16.47 6.01 5.29
CA VAL A 157 17.01 6.55 4.03
C VAL A 157 18.12 5.65 3.50
N GLU A 158 19.05 5.22 4.35
CA GLU A 158 20.12 4.27 4.01
C GLU A 158 19.56 2.97 3.44
N ARG A 159 18.66 2.31 4.19
CA ARG A 159 18.03 1.04 3.76
C ARG A 159 17.27 1.18 2.44
N PHE A 160 16.51 2.26 2.27
CA PHE A 160 15.79 2.49 1.03
C PHE A 160 16.74 2.76 -0.14
N THR A 161 17.83 3.50 0.10
CA THR A 161 18.85 3.79 -0.90
C THR A 161 19.55 2.52 -1.37
N GLU A 162 19.93 1.63 -0.44
CA GLU A 162 20.49 0.30 -0.76
C GLU A 162 19.54 -0.52 -1.65
N LEU A 163 18.25 -0.56 -1.31
CA LEU A 163 17.24 -1.20 -2.15
C LEU A 163 17.16 -0.56 -3.54
N ALA A 164 17.13 0.78 -3.60
CA ALA A 164 16.95 1.53 -4.84
C ALA A 164 18.14 1.40 -5.80
N LEU A 165 19.35 1.22 -5.28
CA LEU A 165 20.54 0.96 -6.09
C LEU A 165 20.40 -0.32 -6.94
N GLY A 166 19.63 -1.31 -6.48
CA GLY A 166 19.32 -2.52 -7.25
C GLY A 166 18.41 -2.32 -8.47
N TYR A 167 17.87 -1.11 -8.67
CA TYR A 167 17.01 -0.76 -9.81
C TYR A 167 17.78 -0.05 -10.93
N PHE A 168 19.07 0.23 -10.73
CA PHE A 168 19.93 0.71 -11.80
C PHE A 168 20.47 -0.48 -12.61
N PRO A 169 20.72 -0.31 -13.91
CA PRO A 169 21.43 -1.31 -14.69
C PRO A 169 22.78 -1.61 -14.03
N ALA A 170 23.20 -2.87 -14.03
CA ALA A 170 24.60 -3.18 -13.74
C ALA A 170 25.47 -2.57 -14.85
N ASP A 171 26.56 -1.92 -14.46
CA ASP A 171 27.61 -1.44 -15.38
C ASP A 171 28.22 -2.58 -16.19
#